data_AF-A0A968L150-F1
#
_entry.id   AF-A0A968L150-F1
#
_cell.length_a   1.000
_cell.length_b   1.000
_cell.length_c   1.000
_cell.angle_alpha   90.00
_cell.angle_beta   90.00
_cell.angle_gamma   90.00
#
_symmetry.space_group_name_H-M   'P 1'
#
loop_
_entity.id
_entity.type
_entity.pdbx_description
1 polymer ?
#
loop_
_entity_poly.entity_id
_entity_poly.type
_entity_poly.pdbx_seq_one_letter_code
_entity_poly.pdbx_strand_id
1 'polypeptide(L)'
;MANVLDYDFNKIGYRVSANPKISAINDSSIAFLSDLNNNGTVDSVKYFTRVTSGIRYLVRRTTISSVKESQVVINNFVVQGYDTLNNPTSTLSIIKSVDVQVVINNNSFRSDTTDNFGSYYRRRYFIHNH
;
A
#
# COMPACT_ATOMS: atom_id res chain seq x y z
N MET A 1 -1.30 11.82 3.45
CA MET A 1 -1.51 10.43 3.00
C MET A 1 -0.31 9.88 2.23
N ALA A 2 0.31 10.63 1.31
CA ALA A 2 1.48 10.15 0.55
C ALA A 2 2.61 9.62 1.47
N ASN A 3 3.00 10.36 2.51
CA ASN A 3 4.03 9.91 3.48
C ASN A 3 3.62 8.63 4.24
N VAL A 4 2.32 8.44 4.53
CA VAL A 4 1.83 7.24 5.23
C VAL A 4 1.87 6.04 4.30
N LEU A 5 1.45 6.21 3.05
CA LEU A 5 1.53 5.18 2.03
C LEU A 5 2.99 4.78 1.80
N ASP A 6 3.87 5.76 1.58
CA ASP A 6 5.29 5.49 1.37
C ASP A 6 5.93 4.76 2.55
N TYR A 7 5.62 5.19 3.77
CA TYR A 7 6.09 4.53 4.99
C TYR A 7 5.60 3.08 5.11
N ASP A 8 4.29 2.86 4.90
CA ASP A 8 3.66 1.55 4.99
C ASP A 8 4.28 0.55 4.01
N PHE A 9 4.35 0.94 2.73
CA PHE A 9 4.86 0.07 1.67
C PHE A 9 6.36 -0.17 1.78
N ASN A 10 7.14 0.82 2.26
CA ASN A 10 8.57 0.61 2.58
C ASN A 10 8.78 -0.38 3.74
N LYS A 11 7.75 -0.72 4.50
CA LYS A 11 7.84 -1.64 5.64
C LYS A 11 7.17 -2.99 5.41
N ILE A 12 6.78 -3.34 4.19
CA ILE A 12 6.17 -4.65 3.92
C ILE A 12 7.12 -5.77 4.39
N GLY A 13 6.64 -6.65 5.26
CA GLY A 13 7.42 -7.77 5.81
C GLY A 13 8.44 -7.38 6.90
N TYR A 14 8.53 -6.10 7.28
CA TYR A 14 9.49 -5.64 8.29
C TYR A 14 9.24 -6.34 9.63
N ARG A 15 10.27 -7.04 10.13
CA ARG A 15 10.25 -7.87 11.36
C ARG A 15 9.14 -8.93 11.42
N VAL A 16 8.65 -9.38 10.27
CA VAL A 16 7.67 -10.48 10.19
C VAL A 16 8.41 -11.79 9.98
N SER A 17 8.13 -12.82 10.77
CA SER A 17 8.67 -14.18 10.57
C SER A 17 7.79 -15.05 9.67
N ALA A 18 6.46 -14.89 9.74
CA ALA A 18 5.48 -15.64 8.94
C ALA A 18 5.70 -15.53 7.43
N ASN A 19 5.39 -16.56 6.64
CA ASN A 19 5.43 -16.54 5.18
C ASN A 19 4.09 -17.09 4.63
N PRO A 20 3.38 -16.40 3.71
CA PRO A 20 3.76 -15.17 3.00
C PRO A 20 3.64 -13.88 3.84
N LYS A 21 4.44 -12.86 3.48
CA LYS A 21 4.34 -11.50 4.08
C LYS A 21 3.16 -10.70 3.53
N ILE A 22 2.74 -11.01 2.31
CA ILE A 22 1.53 -10.48 1.68
C ILE A 22 0.44 -11.54 1.84
N SER A 23 -0.70 -11.18 2.42
CA SER A 23 -1.82 -12.09 2.65
C SER A 23 -2.90 -12.00 1.56
N ALA A 24 -2.93 -10.93 0.78
CA ALA A 24 -3.77 -10.81 -0.41
C ALA A 24 -3.21 -9.75 -1.36
N ILE A 25 -3.37 -9.96 -2.67
CA ILE A 25 -3.09 -8.95 -3.70
C ILE A 25 -4.01 -9.14 -4.90
N ASN A 26 -4.48 -8.04 -5.47
CA ASN A 26 -5.07 -7.94 -6.79
C ASN A 26 -4.88 -6.52 -7.32
N ASP A 27 -5.31 -6.24 -8.55
CA ASP A 27 -5.07 -4.98 -9.25
C ASP A 27 -5.57 -3.72 -8.53
N SER A 28 -6.41 -3.82 -7.49
CA SER A 28 -6.95 -2.68 -6.73
C SER A 28 -6.91 -2.84 -5.21
N SER A 29 -6.20 -3.85 -4.71
CA SER A 29 -6.05 -4.06 -3.27
C SER A 29 -4.83 -4.90 -2.92
N ILE A 30 -4.29 -4.65 -1.73
CA ILE A 30 -3.20 -5.42 -1.14
C ILE A 30 -3.39 -5.50 0.37
N ALA A 31 -3.09 -6.66 0.95
CA ALA A 31 -2.97 -6.85 2.39
C ALA A 31 -1.61 -7.46 2.70
N PHE A 32 -0.92 -6.92 3.70
CA PHE A 32 0.40 -7.37 4.10
C PHE A 32 0.62 -7.24 5.60
N LEU A 33 1.68 -7.89 6.06
CA LEU A 33 2.13 -7.93 7.44
C LEU A 33 3.34 -7.02 7.65
N SER A 34 3.40 -6.33 8.79
CA SER A 34 4.54 -5.48 9.18
C SER A 34 4.52 -5.15 10.66
N ASP A 35 5.69 -5.08 11.32
CA ASP A 35 5.85 -4.33 12.59
C ASP A 35 5.95 -2.83 12.27
N LEU A 36 4.80 -2.21 12.00
CA LEU A 36 4.78 -0.87 11.42
C LEU A 36 5.25 0.20 12.43
N ASN A 37 4.95 0.04 13.71
CA ASN A 37 5.30 0.98 14.78
C ASN A 37 6.56 0.56 15.58
N ASN A 38 7.29 -0.46 15.14
CA ASN A 38 8.53 -0.97 15.73
C ASN A 38 8.38 -1.48 17.18
N ASN A 39 7.19 -1.94 17.57
CA ASN A 39 6.93 -2.43 18.93
C ASN A 39 7.13 -3.94 19.09
N GLY A 40 7.57 -4.64 18.03
CA GLY A 40 7.78 -6.09 18.02
C GLY A 40 6.50 -6.91 17.79
N THR A 41 5.34 -6.27 17.66
CA THR A 41 4.07 -6.92 17.29
C THR A 41 3.86 -6.83 15.79
N VAL A 42 3.50 -7.95 15.16
CA VAL A 42 3.16 -7.95 13.73
C VAL A 42 1.72 -7.46 13.54
N ASP A 43 1.58 -6.40 12.75
CA ASP A 43 0.29 -5.84 12.34
C ASP A 43 -0.07 -6.23 10.91
N SER A 44 -1.37 -6.19 10.61
CA SER A 44 -1.88 -6.22 9.25
C SER A 44 -2.18 -4.81 8.75
N VAL A 45 -1.75 -4.54 7.52
CA VAL A 45 -2.08 -3.35 6.75
C VAL A 45 -2.80 -3.78 5.47
N LYS A 46 -3.93 -3.14 5.17
CA LYS A 46 -4.71 -3.38 3.96
C LYS A 46 -5.03 -2.07 3.25
N TYR A 47 -4.70 -2.02 1.96
CA TYR A 47 -5.13 -0.98 1.03
C TYR A 47 -6.16 -1.55 0.07
N PHE A 48 -7.26 -0.84 -0.16
CA PHE A 48 -8.29 -1.23 -1.13
C PHE A 48 -9.09 -0.03 -1.61
N THR A 49 -9.73 -0.15 -2.77
CA THR A 49 -10.62 0.89 -3.28
C THR A 49 -12.05 0.72 -2.75
N ARG A 50 -12.73 1.85 -2.51
CA ARG A 50 -14.16 1.91 -2.15
C ARG A 50 -14.82 2.99 -2.99
N VAL A 51 -16.03 2.76 -3.50
CA VAL A 51 -16.80 3.78 -4.22
C VAL A 51 -18.05 4.13 -3.42
N THR A 52 -18.29 5.42 -3.22
CA THR A 52 -19.47 5.93 -2.50
C THR A 52 -19.97 7.17 -3.22
N SER A 53 -21.24 7.14 -3.66
CA SER A 53 -21.87 8.24 -4.43
C SER A 53 -21.04 8.66 -5.66
N GLY A 54 -20.47 7.69 -6.37
CA GLY A 54 -19.61 7.93 -7.55
C GLY A 54 -18.19 8.41 -7.23
N ILE A 55 -17.87 8.71 -5.96
CA ILE A 55 -16.53 9.11 -5.54
C ILE A 55 -15.72 7.85 -5.18
N ARG A 56 -14.52 7.73 -5.75
CA ARG A 56 -13.58 6.64 -5.46
C ARG A 56 -12.62 7.06 -4.35
N TYR A 57 -12.45 6.17 -3.39
CA TYR A 57 -11.57 6.32 -2.24
C TYR A 57 -10.52 5.22 -2.23
N LEU A 58 -9.29 5.58 -1.85
CA LEU A 58 -8.30 4.62 -1.38
C LEU A 58 -8.45 4.53 0.12
N VAL A 59 -8.80 3.35 0.61
CA VAL A 59 -8.98 3.05 2.03
C VAL A 59 -7.77 2.29 2.53
N ARG A 60 -7.17 2.80 3.61
CA ARG A 60 -6.15 2.12 4.42
C ARG A 60 -6.83 1.59 5.68
N ARG A 61 -6.70 0.30 5.95
CA ARG A 61 -7.12 -0.36 7.21
C ARG A 61 -5.90 -0.96 7.89
N THR A 62 -5.72 -0.73 9.19
CA THR A 62 -4.63 -1.32 9.97
C THR A 62 -5.07 -1.87 11.31
N THR A 63 -4.31 -2.80 11.87
CA THR A 63 -4.53 -3.37 13.22
C THR A 63 -3.69 -2.75 14.32
N ILE A 64 -2.85 -1.75 14.00
CA ILE A 64 -1.90 -1.11 14.92
C ILE A 64 -2.64 -0.59 16.15
N SER A 65 -2.40 -1.27 17.29
CA SER A 65 -3.09 -1.08 18.58
C SER A 65 -4.60 -1.38 18.55
N SER A 66 -5.31 -1.00 17.50
CA SER A 66 -6.70 -1.35 17.23
C SER A 66 -7.00 -1.25 15.73
N VAL A 67 -8.13 -1.83 15.31
CA VAL A 67 -8.58 -1.71 13.91
C VAL A 67 -8.97 -0.26 13.62
N LYS A 68 -8.26 0.37 12.68
CA LYS A 68 -8.52 1.75 12.24
C LYS A 68 -8.60 1.82 10.72
N GLU A 69 -9.52 2.65 10.21
CA GLU A 69 -9.61 3.00 8.80
C GLU A 69 -9.32 4.49 8.58
N SER A 70 -8.68 4.79 7.46
CA SER A 70 -8.53 6.14 6.93
C SER A 70 -8.68 6.09 5.42
N GLN A 71 -9.23 7.13 4.80
CA GLN A 71 -9.47 7.13 3.36
C GLN A 71 -9.12 8.48 2.71
N VAL A 72 -8.78 8.43 1.43
CA VAL A 72 -8.51 9.62 0.61
C VAL A 72 -9.19 9.46 -0.75
N VAL A 73 -9.68 10.56 -1.32
CA VAL A 73 -10.27 10.56 -2.67
C VAL A 73 -9.17 10.34 -3.70
N ILE A 74 -9.41 9.41 -4.64
CA ILE A 74 -8.50 9.07 -5.72
C ILE A 74 -9.25 8.94 -7.05
N ASN A 75 -8.54 9.11 -8.15
CA ASN A 75 -9.01 8.70 -9.47
C ASN A 75 -8.68 7.23 -9.72
N ASN A 76 -7.51 6.73 -9.29
CA ASN A 76 -7.11 5.35 -9.52
C ASN A 76 -6.11 4.82 -8.47
N PHE A 77 -6.13 3.52 -8.25
CA PHE A 77 -5.13 2.79 -7.46
C PHE A 77 -4.86 1.45 -8.13
N VAL A 78 -3.59 1.17 -8.40
CA VAL A 78 -3.13 -0.09 -8.99
C VAL A 78 -1.98 -0.66 -8.16
N VAL A 79 -1.99 -1.97 -7.97
CA VAL A 79 -0.88 -2.69 -7.32
C VAL A 79 -0.59 -3.99 -8.04
N GLN A 80 0.69 -4.28 -8.27
CA GLN A 80 1.16 -5.47 -8.98
C GLN A 80 2.35 -6.10 -8.26
N GLY A 81 2.26 -7.40 -7.96
CA GLY A 81 3.37 -8.18 -7.41
C GLY A 81 4.33 -8.67 -8.49
N TYR A 82 5.60 -8.81 -8.14
CA TYR A 82 6.66 -9.35 -9.00
C TYR A 82 7.50 -10.39 -8.26
N ASP A 83 7.90 -11.46 -8.95
CA ASP A 83 8.79 -12.50 -8.41
C ASP A 83 10.29 -12.09 -8.43
N THR A 84 11.20 -13.01 -8.09
CA THR A 84 12.66 -12.79 -8.13
C THR A 84 13.21 -12.51 -9.52
N LEU A 85 12.51 -12.99 -10.56
CA LEU A 85 12.88 -12.83 -11.97
C LEU A 85 12.19 -11.61 -12.60
N ASN A 86 11.49 -10.80 -11.79
CA ASN A 86 10.74 -9.63 -12.23
C ASN A 86 9.55 -9.96 -13.15
N ASN A 87 9.00 -11.17 -13.08
CA ASN A 87 7.74 -11.51 -13.73
C ASN A 87 6.56 -11.04 -12.88
N PRO A 88 5.51 -10.46 -13.47
CA PRO A 88 4.26 -10.18 -12.77
C PRO A 88 3.67 -11.47 -12.17
N THR A 89 3.29 -11.43 -10.90
CA THR A 89 2.67 -12.57 -10.21
C THR A 89 1.70 -12.12 -9.13
N SER A 90 0.67 -12.93 -8.90
CA SER A 90 -0.25 -12.85 -7.76
C SER A 90 -0.03 -13.98 -6.75
N THR A 91 0.93 -14.89 -7.00
CA THR A 91 1.27 -15.98 -6.08
C THR A 91 2.01 -15.43 -4.86
N LEU A 92 1.28 -15.29 -3.76
CA LEU A 92 1.70 -14.57 -2.55
C LEU A 92 3.07 -14.98 -1.98
N SER A 93 3.40 -16.27 -2.02
CA SER A 93 4.64 -16.82 -1.44
C SER A 93 5.91 -16.47 -2.23
N ILE A 94 5.78 -16.06 -3.49
CA ILE A 94 6.93 -15.76 -4.36
C ILE A 94 7.07 -14.27 -4.68
N ILE A 95 6.16 -13.41 -4.24
CA ILE A 95 6.28 -11.96 -4.44
C ILE A 95 7.52 -11.45 -3.71
N LYS A 96 8.36 -10.70 -4.43
CA LYS A 96 9.58 -10.05 -3.93
C LYS A 96 9.50 -8.52 -3.97
N SER A 97 8.72 -7.98 -4.89
CA SER A 97 8.43 -6.56 -4.91
C SER A 97 7.01 -6.28 -5.35
N VAL A 98 6.51 -5.10 -5.00
CA VAL A 98 5.20 -4.60 -5.41
C VAL A 98 5.37 -3.24 -6.08
N ASP A 99 4.83 -3.08 -7.29
CA ASP A 99 4.66 -1.78 -7.92
C ASP A 99 3.32 -1.20 -7.51
N VAL A 100 3.32 0.04 -7.04
CA VAL A 100 2.14 0.72 -6.49
C VAL A 100 1.95 2.01 -7.26
N GLN A 101 0.75 2.21 -7.81
CA GLN A 101 0.36 3.41 -8.50
C GLN A 101 -0.89 4.02 -7.86
N VAL A 102 -0.89 5.32 -7.64
CA VAL A 102 -2.05 6.10 -7.15
C VAL A 102 -2.19 7.33 -8.04
N VAL A 103 -3.42 7.62 -8.45
CA VAL A 103 -3.78 8.89 -9.11
C VAL A 103 -4.76 9.60 -8.21
N ILE A 104 -4.40 10.79 -7.73
CA ILE A 104 -5.24 11.57 -6.81
C ILE A 104 -6.11 12.54 -7.60
N ASN A 105 -7.35 12.75 -7.12
CA ASN A 105 -8.21 13.80 -7.63
C ASN A 105 -7.74 15.14 -7.03
N ASN A 106 -7.11 15.99 -7.85
CA ASN A 106 -6.51 17.25 -7.39
C ASN A 106 -7.57 18.23 -6.89
N ASN A 107 -7.78 18.22 -5.57
CA ASN A 107 -8.20 19.37 -4.75
C ASN A 107 -7.84 19.23 -3.25
N SER A 108 -7.12 18.18 -2.83
CA SER A 108 -7.04 17.80 -1.40
C SER A 108 -5.63 17.78 -0.77
N PHE A 109 -4.57 18.09 -1.52
CA PHE A 109 -3.19 18.20 -0.97
C PHE A 109 -2.61 19.57 -1.28
N ARG A 110 -2.91 20.56 -0.43
CA ARG A 110 -2.20 21.85 -0.42
C ARG A 110 -1.43 21.96 0.88
N SER A 111 -0.11 21.77 0.80
CA SER A 111 0.81 22.42 1.74
C SER A 111 2.25 22.54 1.24
N ASP A 112 2.56 22.34 -0.04
CA ASP A 112 3.92 22.63 -0.52
C ASP A 112 3.95 22.98 -2.01
N THR A 113 4.74 24.01 -2.36
CA THR A 113 4.69 24.74 -3.63
C THR A 113 5.66 24.21 -4.70
N THR A 114 6.10 22.95 -4.63
CA THR A 114 7.11 22.44 -5.57
C THR A 114 6.71 21.27 -6.47
N ASP A 115 5.46 20.81 -6.49
CA ASP A 115 5.03 19.91 -7.58
C ASP A 115 3.51 19.95 -7.81
N ASN A 116 3.11 20.61 -8.90
CA ASN A 116 1.71 20.87 -9.22
C ASN A 116 1.35 20.24 -10.57
N PHE A 117 1.03 18.96 -10.57
CA PHE A 117 0.30 18.25 -11.63
C PHE A 117 -0.72 17.32 -10.94
N GLY A 118 -1.80 16.92 -11.62
CA GLY A 118 -2.73 15.88 -11.12
C GLY A 118 -1.95 14.76 -10.42
N SER A 119 -2.01 14.67 -9.09
CA SER A 119 -0.90 14.04 -8.35
C SER A 119 -0.86 12.53 -8.62
N TYR A 120 0.05 12.15 -9.51
CA TYR A 120 0.39 10.79 -9.87
C TYR A 120 1.53 10.33 -8.98
N TYR A 121 1.35 9.20 -8.32
CA TYR A 121 2.37 8.55 -7.51
C TYR A 121 2.58 7.16 -8.06
N ARG A 122 3.82 6.79 -8.40
CA ARG A 122 4.19 5.41 -8.71
C ARG A 122 5.53 5.07 -8.09
N ARG A 123 5.60 3.95 -7.38
CA ARG A 123 6.83 3.46 -6.78
C ARG A 123 6.80 1.95 -6.65
N ARG A 124 7.97 1.34 -6.85
CA ARG A 124 8.21 -0.06 -6.52
C ARG A 124 8.84 -0.22 -5.14
N TYR A 125 8.35 -1.17 -4.38
CA TYR A 125 8.80 -1.52 -3.04
C TYR A 125 9.23 -2.96 -2.95
N PHE A 126 10.34 -3.21 -2.26
CA PHE A 126 10.85 -4.55 -2.00
C PHE A 126 10.37 -5.04 -0.63
N ILE A 127 10.01 -6.32 -0.55
CA ILE A 127 9.55 -6.92 0.70
C ILE A 127 10.77 -7.22 1.58
N HIS A 128 10.66 -6.96 2.89
CA HIS A 128 11.73 -7.24 3.84
C HIS A 128 11.87 -8.74 4.15
N ASN A 129 13.10 -9.14 4.48
CA ASN A 129 13.47 -10.46 4.99
C ASN A 129 13.04 -11.62 4.08
N HIS A 130 13.68 -11.68 2.90
CA HIS A 130 13.50 -12.70 1.89
C HIS A 130 14.22 -14.01 2.15
#